data_AF-A0A4P2QRS3-F1
#
_entry.id   AF-A0A4P2QRS3-F1
#
_cell.length_a   1.000
_cell.length_b   1.000
_cell.length_c   1.000
_cell.angle_alpha   90.00
_cell.angle_beta   90.00
_cell.angle_gamma   90.00
#
_symmetry.space_group_name_H-M   'P 1'
#
loop_
_entity.id
_entity.type
_entity.pdbx_description
1 polymer ?
#
loop_
_entity_poly.entity_id
_entity_poly.type
_entity_poly.pdbx_seq_one_letter_code
_entity_poly.pdbx_strand_id
1 'polypeptide(L)'
;MPREGDADEGAPRAAPGDVTGWAERLRASRLWDLAAADVEVARTREETAALAAACAAHAAESTAAATEALGFADPWRDDALPGRTIAGLEVLLGAAPLDPPLNAVEVALLTIAPVARETLLRAALLDLARHHPASFAQRPGAAGLRLELEAQHRMSRGLVVIAEAAPGADSPAARAIAAALASRAAITSPETWRRLPPALRHAQGQAARGLAALERVAPLTELAQVAGAPLDGRGSRAPAGFGARELSLLTLDDREIGVRETFLLHLSQIAGMMALDARALPDWALATLGTSDPASPALWAATRDGLTWSVRAEQLAMAGSCPHPAFDLHLDAVVGQLRTLLDRAAASWISRRGAPRRAAPFPSRVDRRKLRPTQLDDGRPCYEQPPPQLAIPQDRLVDLAPRLVAPGSPSDIALGLYRNAVDACRYRQARQVYAERAVGAPPRPYLGEIRIEHGQDERGVFVACRDSGAGMDTETFQACFAAAGAPLWRHPGFLIEGRAGRPWAHRRRASRPWGTTATASPRSSPRRPSWRSNRRRSTRRAAPASASSRASPPRGA
;
A
#
# COMPACT_ATOMS: atom_id res chain seq x y z
N MET A 1 19.55 28.02 37.51
CA MET A 1 19.45 29.33 36.83
C MET A 1 20.55 29.50 35.78
N PRO A 2 20.42 28.87 34.60
CA PRO A 2 20.78 29.48 33.33
C PRO A 2 19.52 29.85 32.54
N ARG A 3 19.68 30.69 31.50
CA ARG A 3 18.60 31.47 30.86
C ARG A 3 17.81 30.70 29.81
N GLU A 4 16.53 31.05 29.69
CA GLU A 4 15.67 30.79 28.53
C GLU A 4 15.95 31.84 27.42
N GLY A 5 15.68 31.47 26.17
CA GLY A 5 15.99 32.23 24.94
C GLY A 5 16.72 31.33 23.92
N ASP A 6 16.32 31.20 22.66
CA ASP A 6 15.21 31.83 21.94
C ASP A 6 14.28 30.77 21.32
N ALA A 7 12.97 31.06 21.32
CA ALA A 7 12.01 30.34 20.50
C ALA A 7 11.87 31.09 19.16
N ASP A 8 12.45 30.51 18.11
CA ASP A 8 12.37 30.99 16.71
C ASP A 8 10.90 31.25 16.33
N GLU A 9 10.53 32.53 16.13
CA GLU A 9 9.14 32.93 15.87
C GLU A 9 8.68 32.36 14.53
N GLY A 10 7.65 31.51 14.60
CA GLY A 10 7.26 30.65 13.48
C GLY A 10 6.87 31.41 12.23
N ALA A 11 7.52 31.05 11.11
CA ALA A 11 7.07 31.42 9.77
C ALA A 11 5.56 31.11 9.59
N PRO A 12 4.80 31.96 8.87
CA PRO A 12 3.35 31.85 8.79
C PRO A 12 2.93 30.50 8.19
N ARG A 13 2.23 29.70 9.00
CA ARG A 13 1.56 28.46 8.54
C ARG A 13 0.41 28.83 7.60
N ALA A 14 0.70 28.87 6.30
CA ALA A 14 -0.33 28.92 5.26
C ALA A 14 -1.34 27.77 5.44
N ALA A 15 -2.63 28.06 5.23
CA ALA A 15 -3.70 27.11 5.49
C ALA A 15 -3.52 25.79 4.70
N PRO A 16 -3.66 24.62 5.33
CA PRO A 16 -3.57 23.34 4.63
C PRO A 16 -4.86 23.10 3.83
N GLY A 17 -4.77 23.06 2.49
CA GLY A 17 -5.86 22.55 1.66
C GLY A 17 -6.01 23.10 0.24
N ASP A 18 -5.41 24.25 -0.08
CA ASP A 18 -5.52 24.82 -1.44
C ASP A 18 -4.29 24.50 -2.31
N VAL A 19 -4.55 24.18 -3.58
CA VAL A 19 -3.56 23.98 -4.64
C VAL A 19 -2.94 25.31 -5.09
N THR A 20 -3.65 26.43 -4.95
CA THR A 20 -3.13 27.77 -5.27
C THR A 20 -1.80 28.06 -4.53
N GLY A 21 -1.68 27.60 -3.28
CA GLY A 21 -0.47 27.73 -2.45
C GLY A 21 0.73 26.87 -2.87
N TRP A 22 0.66 26.11 -3.98
CA TRP A 22 1.81 25.34 -4.50
C TRP A 22 2.97 26.25 -4.94
N ALA A 23 2.67 27.31 -5.69
CA ALA A 23 3.68 28.25 -6.18
C ALA A 23 4.34 29.03 -5.03
N GLU A 24 3.55 29.41 -4.01
CA GLU A 24 4.04 30.10 -2.82
C GLU A 24 4.96 29.21 -1.99
N ARG A 25 4.55 27.97 -1.68
CA ARG A 25 5.40 27.01 -0.97
C ARG A 25 6.71 26.70 -1.70
N LEU A 26 6.66 26.60 -3.03
CA LEU A 26 7.87 26.42 -3.85
C LEU A 26 8.79 27.64 -3.78
N ARG A 27 8.25 28.86 -3.91
CA ARG A 27 9.02 30.11 -3.85
C ARG A 27 9.65 30.35 -2.47
N ALA A 28 8.93 30.00 -1.40
CA ALA A 28 9.36 30.15 -0.01
C ALA A 28 10.24 29.01 0.52
N SER A 29 10.55 28.00 -0.30
CA SER A 29 11.33 26.84 0.14
C SER A 29 12.78 27.21 0.50
N ARG A 30 13.26 26.68 1.63
CA ARG A 30 14.66 26.81 2.09
C ARG A 30 15.65 26.07 1.18
N LEU A 31 15.18 25.23 0.27
CA LEU A 31 16.03 24.53 -0.72
C LEU A 31 16.76 25.50 -1.65
N TRP A 32 16.20 26.69 -1.91
CA TRP A 32 16.86 27.70 -2.74
C TRP A 32 18.09 28.32 -2.06
N ASP A 33 18.19 28.24 -0.73
CA ASP A 33 19.34 28.73 0.04
C ASP A 33 20.48 27.69 0.06
N LEU A 34 20.20 26.46 -0.38
CA LEU A 34 21.19 25.39 -0.62
C LEU A 34 21.78 25.44 -2.03
N ALA A 35 21.30 26.35 -2.89
CA ALA A 35 21.88 26.59 -4.20
C ALA A 35 23.12 27.48 -4.09
N ALA A 36 24.13 27.24 -4.94
CA ALA A 36 25.23 28.19 -5.10
C ALA A 36 24.68 29.58 -5.48
N ALA A 37 25.09 30.62 -4.75
CA ALA A 37 24.56 31.96 -4.89
C ALA A 37 24.98 32.59 -6.24
N ASP A 38 24.04 32.66 -7.18
CA ASP A 38 24.15 33.35 -8.47
C ASP A 38 22.80 34.03 -8.79
N VAL A 39 22.83 35.04 -9.66
CA VAL A 39 21.66 35.78 -10.15
C VAL A 39 20.60 34.84 -10.76
N GLU A 40 21.05 33.74 -11.37
CA GLU A 40 20.19 32.69 -11.93
C GLU A 40 19.28 32.01 -10.90
N VAL A 41 19.63 32.02 -9.60
CA VAL A 41 18.77 31.44 -8.54
C VAL A 41 17.44 32.18 -8.45
N ALA A 42 17.46 33.52 -8.49
CA ALA A 42 16.26 34.33 -8.38
C ALA A 42 15.36 34.20 -9.63
N ARG A 43 15.97 34.23 -10.82
CA ARG A 43 15.25 34.01 -12.10
C ARG A 43 14.62 32.62 -12.16
N THR A 44 15.41 31.58 -11.88
CA THR A 44 14.94 30.18 -11.92
C THR A 44 13.83 29.94 -10.91
N ARG A 45 13.91 30.53 -9.71
CA ARG A 45 12.87 30.48 -8.68
C ARG A 45 11.53 31.02 -9.19
N GLU A 46 11.53 32.20 -9.81
CA GLU A 46 10.30 32.80 -10.34
C GLU A 46 9.76 32.09 -11.60
N GLU A 47 10.61 31.66 -12.52
CA GLU A 47 10.18 30.87 -13.70
C GLU A 47 9.58 29.51 -13.27
N THR A 48 10.14 28.87 -12.24
CA THR A 48 9.61 27.62 -11.65
C THR A 48 8.32 27.85 -10.86
N ALA A 49 8.22 28.95 -10.10
CA ALA A 49 6.99 29.30 -9.37
C ALA A 49 5.84 29.65 -10.33
N ALA A 50 6.11 30.32 -11.45
CA ALA A 50 5.12 30.55 -12.51
C ALA A 50 4.63 29.24 -13.14
N LEU A 51 5.53 28.28 -13.40
CA LEU A 51 5.15 26.93 -13.86
C LEU A 51 4.31 26.19 -12.81
N ALA A 52 4.67 26.27 -11.53
CA ALA A 52 3.90 25.67 -10.44
C ALA A 52 2.49 26.27 -10.31
N ALA A 53 2.31 27.57 -10.59
CA ALA A 53 1.00 28.21 -10.63
C ALA A 53 0.15 27.70 -11.81
N ALA A 54 0.73 27.52 -13.00
CA ALA A 54 0.04 26.92 -14.15
C ALA A 54 -0.37 25.46 -13.87
N CYS A 55 0.50 24.69 -13.20
CA CYS A 55 0.19 23.36 -12.70
C CYS A 55 -0.98 23.37 -11.69
N ALA A 56 -0.97 24.28 -10.71
CA ALA A 56 -2.04 24.43 -9.72
C ALA A 56 -3.40 24.76 -10.35
N ALA A 57 -3.44 25.69 -11.31
CA ALA A 57 -4.67 26.04 -12.03
C ALA A 57 -5.25 24.82 -12.77
N HIS A 58 -4.43 24.14 -13.57
CA HIS A 58 -4.88 22.95 -14.30
C HIS A 58 -5.28 21.79 -13.37
N ALA A 59 -4.59 21.64 -12.24
CA ALA A 59 -4.94 20.70 -11.18
C ALA A 59 -6.31 21.01 -10.55
N ALA A 60 -6.62 22.28 -10.28
CA ALA A 60 -7.92 22.71 -9.77
C ALA A 60 -9.05 22.40 -10.75
N GLU A 61 -8.90 22.81 -12.01
CA GLU A 61 -9.84 22.54 -13.10
C GLU A 61 -10.12 21.03 -13.25
N SER A 62 -9.06 20.22 -13.33
CA SER A 62 -9.16 18.77 -13.48
C SER A 62 -9.87 18.12 -12.30
N THR A 63 -9.59 18.57 -11.07
CA THR A 63 -10.26 18.10 -9.85
C THR A 63 -11.73 18.48 -9.82
N ALA A 64 -12.10 19.70 -10.23
CA ALA A 64 -13.50 20.14 -10.27
C ALA A 64 -14.30 19.32 -11.28
N ALA A 65 -13.81 19.19 -12.51
CA ALA A 65 -14.45 18.40 -13.56
C ALA A 65 -14.52 16.89 -13.23
N ALA A 66 -13.52 16.34 -12.53
CA ALA A 66 -13.55 14.96 -12.06
C ALA A 66 -14.60 14.76 -10.96
N THR A 67 -14.71 15.71 -10.02
CA THR A 67 -15.72 15.69 -8.95
C THR A 67 -17.14 15.74 -9.52
N GLU A 68 -17.37 16.59 -10.52
CA GLU A 68 -18.63 16.69 -11.25
C GLU A 68 -18.97 15.36 -11.97
N ALA A 69 -18.02 14.80 -12.74
CA ALA A 69 -18.20 13.55 -13.47
C ALA A 69 -18.40 12.31 -12.58
N LEU A 70 -17.86 12.33 -11.35
CA LEU A 70 -18.05 11.26 -10.36
C LEU A 70 -19.34 11.42 -9.54
N GLY A 71 -19.86 12.65 -9.40
CA GLY A 71 -20.95 12.96 -8.45
C GLY A 71 -20.51 12.96 -6.97
N PHE A 72 -19.21 12.84 -6.69
CA PHE A 72 -18.63 12.94 -5.35
C PHE A 72 -17.15 13.38 -5.42
N ALA A 73 -16.67 14.04 -4.36
CA ALA A 73 -15.27 14.42 -4.23
C ALA A 73 -14.41 13.20 -3.84
N ASP A 74 -13.24 13.03 -4.46
CA ASP A 74 -12.27 11.99 -4.09
C ASP A 74 -11.88 12.14 -2.60
N PRO A 75 -12.22 11.17 -1.73
CA PRO A 75 -11.94 11.28 -0.31
C PRO A 75 -10.46 11.08 0.03
N TRP A 76 -9.64 10.60 -0.91
CA TRP A 76 -8.18 10.46 -0.76
C TRP A 76 -7.40 11.65 -1.33
N ARG A 77 -8.09 12.70 -1.79
CA ARG A 77 -7.46 13.90 -2.36
C ARG A 77 -6.54 14.57 -1.32
N ASP A 78 -5.35 14.94 -1.77
CA ASP A 78 -4.31 15.47 -0.92
C ASP A 78 -3.62 16.68 -1.56
N ASP A 79 -4.29 17.84 -1.50
CA ASP A 79 -3.80 19.10 -2.06
C ASP A 79 -2.51 19.62 -1.38
N ALA A 80 -2.19 19.09 -0.19
CA ALA A 80 -0.99 19.43 0.57
C ALA A 80 0.23 18.52 0.26
N LEU A 81 0.06 17.42 -0.48
CA LEU A 81 1.15 16.46 -0.76
C LEU A 81 2.41 17.09 -1.38
N PRO A 82 2.33 18.02 -2.36
CA PRO A 82 3.54 18.62 -2.92
C PRO A 82 4.31 19.45 -1.88
N GLY A 83 3.59 20.19 -1.03
CA GLY A 83 4.18 20.94 0.07
C GLY A 83 4.87 20.05 1.10
N ARG A 84 4.27 18.91 1.46
CA ARG A 84 4.90 17.94 2.38
C ARG A 84 6.11 17.23 1.75
N THR A 85 6.09 17.00 0.44
CA THR A 85 7.28 16.48 -0.29
C THR A 85 8.43 17.49 -0.24
N ILE A 86 8.16 18.77 -0.49
CA ILE A 86 9.17 19.84 -0.40
C ILE A 86 9.72 19.97 1.03
N ALA A 87 8.85 19.97 2.05
CA ALA A 87 9.30 19.96 3.45
C ALA A 87 10.12 18.70 3.80
N GLY A 88 9.80 17.55 3.19
CA GLY A 88 10.60 16.33 3.32
C GLY A 88 12.01 16.47 2.75
N LEU A 89 12.16 17.12 1.59
CA LEU A 89 13.46 17.46 1.00
C LEU A 89 14.26 18.41 1.91
N GLU A 90 13.61 19.43 2.48
CA GLU A 90 14.24 20.36 3.44
C GLU A 90 14.72 19.65 4.70
N VAL A 91 13.95 18.70 5.24
CA VAL A 91 14.36 17.86 6.38
C VAL A 91 15.54 16.96 6.05
N LEU A 92 15.60 16.39 4.84
CA LEU A 92 16.71 15.54 4.40
C LEU A 92 18.01 16.34 4.20
N LEU A 93 17.92 17.50 3.56
CA LEU A 93 19.09 18.29 3.14
C LEU A 93 19.54 19.33 4.18
N GLY A 94 18.67 19.74 5.11
CA GLY A 94 19.02 20.69 6.18
C GLY A 94 19.94 20.14 7.27
N ALA A 95 20.34 18.87 7.20
CA ALA A 95 21.18 18.22 8.21
C ALA A 95 22.69 18.52 8.08
N ALA A 96 23.17 18.83 6.87
CA ALA A 96 24.57 19.16 6.59
C ALA A 96 24.70 19.92 5.25
N PRO A 97 25.67 20.83 5.10
CA PRO A 97 25.95 21.46 3.80
C PRO A 97 26.37 20.41 2.77
N LEU A 98 25.84 20.55 1.55
CA LEU A 98 26.19 19.69 0.41
C LEU A 98 27.51 20.15 -0.23
N ASP A 99 28.39 19.20 -0.53
CA ASP A 99 29.61 19.42 -1.33
C ASP A 99 29.60 18.55 -2.61
N PRO A 100 29.53 19.13 -3.81
CA PRO A 100 29.23 20.54 -4.08
C PRO A 100 27.76 20.87 -3.74
N PRO A 101 27.43 22.16 -3.53
CA PRO A 101 26.06 22.64 -3.28
C PRO A 101 25.11 22.31 -4.44
N LEU A 102 23.80 22.52 -4.26
CA LEU A 102 22.87 22.42 -5.38
C LEU A 102 23.13 23.55 -6.39
N ASN A 103 22.71 23.36 -7.63
CA ASN A 103 22.49 24.48 -8.56
C ASN A 103 20.99 24.82 -8.67
N ALA A 104 20.68 25.98 -9.25
CA ALA A 104 19.30 26.47 -9.36
C ALA A 104 18.36 25.51 -10.11
N VAL A 105 18.88 24.81 -11.13
CA VAL A 105 18.12 23.83 -11.93
C VAL A 105 17.81 22.59 -11.10
N GLU A 106 18.75 22.09 -10.30
CA GLU A 106 18.52 20.96 -9.39
C GLU A 106 17.43 21.28 -8.34
N VAL A 107 17.45 22.48 -7.76
CA VAL A 107 16.38 22.93 -6.83
C VAL A 107 15.03 23.05 -7.55
N ALA A 108 15.01 23.59 -8.77
CA ALA A 108 13.80 23.69 -9.57
C ALA A 108 13.19 22.31 -9.85
N LEU A 109 14.00 21.32 -10.28
CA LEU A 109 13.54 19.97 -10.57
C LEU A 109 12.99 19.27 -9.32
N LEU A 110 13.70 19.37 -8.19
CA LEU A 110 13.26 18.78 -6.91
C LEU A 110 11.94 19.37 -6.41
N THR A 111 11.73 20.68 -6.58
CA THR A 111 10.52 21.36 -6.09
C THR A 111 9.33 21.23 -7.04
N ILE A 112 9.54 21.21 -8.36
CA ILE A 112 8.47 21.08 -9.35
C ILE A 112 8.01 19.64 -9.58
N ALA A 113 8.87 18.62 -9.40
CA ALA A 113 8.52 17.22 -9.61
C ALA A 113 7.24 16.77 -8.87
N PRO A 114 7.04 17.02 -7.56
CA PRO A 114 5.81 16.63 -6.88
C PRO A 114 4.58 17.45 -7.31
N VAL A 115 4.77 18.70 -7.77
CA VAL A 115 3.68 19.53 -8.31
C VAL A 115 3.23 19.00 -9.67
N ALA A 116 4.17 18.64 -10.55
CA ALA A 116 3.91 18.02 -11.84
C ALA A 116 3.25 16.64 -11.68
N ARG A 117 3.67 15.84 -10.68
CA ARG A 117 3.05 14.56 -10.33
C ARG A 117 1.55 14.70 -10.03
N GLU A 118 1.17 15.61 -9.13
CA GLU A 118 -0.24 15.81 -8.81
C GLU A 118 -1.04 16.35 -9.99
N THR A 119 -0.42 17.17 -10.84
CA THR A 119 -1.07 17.71 -12.03
C THR A 119 -1.36 16.60 -13.06
N LEU A 120 -0.40 15.70 -13.30
CA LEU A 120 -0.57 14.53 -14.19
C LEU A 120 -1.59 13.53 -13.63
N LEU A 121 -1.54 13.24 -12.33
CA LEU A 121 -2.49 12.33 -11.69
C LEU A 121 -3.92 12.86 -11.74
N ARG A 122 -4.14 14.17 -11.57
CA ARG A 122 -5.48 14.77 -11.67
C ARG A 122 -6.05 14.74 -13.09
N ALA A 123 -5.21 14.94 -14.11
CA ALA A 123 -5.62 14.77 -15.50
C ALA A 123 -6.03 13.31 -15.79
N ALA A 124 -5.24 12.33 -15.33
CA ALA A 124 -5.59 10.91 -15.48
C ALA A 124 -6.82 10.49 -14.67
N LEU A 125 -7.03 11.07 -13.47
CA LEU A 125 -8.23 10.84 -12.67
C LEU A 125 -9.50 11.44 -13.30
N LEU A 126 -9.40 12.58 -13.99
CA LEU A 126 -10.49 13.14 -14.80
C LEU A 126 -10.89 12.19 -15.94
N ASP A 127 -9.92 11.62 -16.65
CA ASP A 127 -10.22 10.64 -17.71
C ASP A 127 -10.78 9.33 -17.14
N LEU A 128 -10.30 8.86 -15.97
CA LEU A 128 -10.88 7.72 -15.27
C LEU A 128 -12.30 7.99 -14.75
N ALA A 129 -12.63 9.22 -14.33
CA ALA A 129 -13.98 9.59 -13.89
C ALA A 129 -15.02 9.36 -15.00
N ARG A 130 -14.69 9.73 -16.24
CA ARG A 130 -15.50 9.47 -17.46
C ARG A 130 -15.73 7.98 -17.74
N HIS A 131 -14.95 7.10 -17.11
CA HIS A 131 -15.05 5.65 -17.22
C HIS A 131 -15.78 4.97 -16.06
N HIS A 132 -16.42 5.76 -15.17
CA HIS A 132 -17.19 5.32 -13.99
C HIS A 132 -16.39 4.35 -13.10
N PRO A 133 -15.45 4.83 -12.26
CA PRO A 133 -14.55 3.96 -11.52
C PRO A 133 -15.24 3.11 -10.44
N ALA A 134 -16.42 3.51 -9.96
CA ALA A 134 -17.28 2.68 -9.12
C ALA A 134 -17.96 1.51 -9.88
N SER A 135 -17.82 1.43 -11.20
CA SER A 135 -18.34 0.34 -12.03
C SER A 135 -17.30 -0.78 -12.18
N PHE A 136 -17.41 -1.79 -11.32
CA PHE A 136 -16.49 -2.93 -11.24
C PHE A 136 -16.66 -3.97 -12.36
N ALA A 137 -17.76 -3.92 -13.12
CA ALA A 137 -18.00 -4.80 -14.27
C ALA A 137 -16.96 -4.60 -15.39
N GLN A 138 -16.51 -5.68 -16.01
CA GLN A 138 -15.59 -5.62 -17.17
C GLN A 138 -16.29 -5.10 -18.42
N ARG A 139 -15.58 -4.33 -19.25
CA ARG A 139 -16.12 -3.78 -20.52
C ARG A 139 -15.40 -4.40 -21.73
N PRO A 140 -16.12 -5.02 -22.69
CA PRO A 140 -15.52 -5.48 -23.93
C PRO A 140 -14.80 -4.34 -24.66
N GLY A 141 -13.57 -4.57 -25.09
CA GLY A 141 -12.75 -3.55 -25.78
C GLY A 141 -12.16 -2.47 -24.86
N ALA A 142 -12.12 -2.67 -23.54
CA ALA A 142 -11.40 -1.77 -22.63
C ALA A 142 -9.95 -1.54 -23.08
N ALA A 143 -9.55 -0.27 -23.18
CA ALA A 143 -8.22 0.18 -23.59
C ALA A 143 -7.72 1.29 -22.65
N GLY A 144 -6.41 1.54 -22.68
CA GLY A 144 -5.75 2.59 -21.93
C GLY A 144 -6.05 2.57 -20.43
N LEU A 145 -6.26 3.74 -19.83
CA LEU A 145 -6.63 3.91 -18.41
C LEU A 145 -7.80 3.01 -17.95
N ARG A 146 -8.81 2.71 -18.80
CA ARG A 146 -9.89 1.80 -18.41
C ARG A 146 -9.42 0.34 -18.26
N LEU A 147 -8.47 -0.10 -19.09
CA LEU A 147 -7.88 -1.44 -18.99
C LEU A 147 -7.04 -1.58 -17.72
N GLU A 148 -6.27 -0.54 -17.37
CA GLU A 148 -5.50 -0.47 -16.11
C GLU A 148 -6.42 -0.51 -14.89
N LEU A 149 -7.53 0.23 -14.91
CA LEU A 149 -8.55 0.17 -13.85
C LEU A 149 -9.12 -1.25 -13.67
N GLU A 150 -9.46 -1.94 -14.76
CA GLU A 150 -9.93 -3.33 -14.71
C GLU A 150 -8.82 -4.33 -14.30
N ALA A 151 -7.54 -4.00 -14.50
CA ALA A 151 -6.43 -4.74 -13.91
C ALA A 151 -6.39 -4.55 -12.38
N GLN A 152 -6.50 -3.32 -11.87
CA GLN A 152 -6.57 -3.04 -10.43
C GLN A 152 -7.77 -3.72 -9.76
N HIS A 153 -8.96 -3.70 -10.39
CA HIS A 153 -10.15 -4.41 -9.89
C HIS A 153 -9.92 -5.93 -9.73
N ARG A 154 -9.13 -6.54 -10.63
CA ARG A 154 -8.78 -7.98 -10.56
C ARG A 154 -7.72 -8.24 -9.50
N MET A 155 -6.68 -7.40 -9.43
CA MET A 155 -5.59 -7.54 -8.45
C MET A 155 -6.07 -7.33 -7.00
N SER A 156 -7.04 -6.43 -6.81
CA SER A 156 -7.61 -6.07 -5.50
C SER A 156 -9.06 -6.58 -5.35
N ARG A 157 -9.38 -7.77 -5.86
CA ARG A 157 -10.77 -8.31 -5.85
C ARG A 157 -11.40 -8.35 -4.45
N GLY A 158 -10.61 -8.50 -3.38
CA GLY A 158 -11.10 -8.41 -2.00
C GLY A 158 -11.70 -7.04 -1.66
N LEU A 159 -11.07 -5.95 -2.11
CA LEU A 159 -11.62 -4.59 -1.95
C LEU A 159 -12.90 -4.41 -2.77
N VAL A 160 -12.94 -4.97 -3.98
CA VAL A 160 -14.13 -4.90 -4.82
C VAL A 160 -15.32 -5.62 -4.16
N VAL A 161 -15.10 -6.79 -3.54
CA VAL A 161 -16.16 -7.48 -2.77
C VAL A 161 -16.65 -6.64 -1.59
N ILE A 162 -15.76 -5.94 -0.88
CA ILE A 162 -16.14 -5.03 0.22
C ILE A 162 -16.98 -3.85 -0.31
N ALA A 163 -16.61 -3.28 -1.46
CA ALA A 163 -17.38 -2.19 -2.08
C ALA A 163 -18.74 -2.67 -2.63
N GLU A 164 -18.80 -3.85 -3.25
CA GLU A 164 -20.04 -4.49 -3.74
C GLU A 164 -20.99 -4.88 -2.60
N ALA A 165 -20.47 -5.22 -1.42
CA ALA A 165 -21.24 -5.58 -0.22
C ALA A 165 -21.66 -4.39 0.65
N ALA A 166 -21.20 -3.18 0.35
CA ALA A 166 -21.54 -1.98 1.10
C ALA A 166 -23.03 -1.61 0.98
N PRO A 167 -23.64 -0.95 1.98
CA PRO A 167 -25.08 -0.65 1.99
C PRO A 167 -25.45 0.45 0.97
N GLY A 168 -25.63 0.05 -0.28
CA GLY A 168 -25.94 0.91 -1.42
C GLY A 168 -24.70 1.41 -2.18
N ALA A 169 -24.90 1.69 -3.48
CA ALA A 169 -23.84 2.14 -4.39
C ALA A 169 -23.16 3.46 -3.96
N ASP A 170 -23.85 4.26 -3.15
CA ASP A 170 -23.38 5.56 -2.65
C ASP A 170 -22.64 5.49 -1.31
N SER A 171 -22.40 4.29 -0.77
CA SER A 171 -21.68 4.12 0.50
C SER A 171 -20.31 4.83 0.48
N PRO A 172 -19.96 5.61 1.52
CA PRO A 172 -18.65 6.26 1.63
C PRO A 172 -17.48 5.27 1.51
N ALA A 173 -17.63 4.04 2.02
CA ALA A 173 -16.63 2.99 1.91
C ALA A 173 -16.43 2.52 0.46
N ALA A 174 -17.52 2.30 -0.28
CA ALA A 174 -17.47 1.90 -1.69
C ALA A 174 -16.86 3.00 -2.57
N ARG A 175 -17.25 4.26 -2.35
CA ARG A 175 -16.67 5.44 -3.03
C ARG A 175 -15.18 5.61 -2.74
N ALA A 176 -14.76 5.45 -1.48
CA ALA A 176 -13.35 5.49 -1.11
C ALA A 176 -12.54 4.34 -1.74
N ILE A 177 -13.07 3.12 -1.78
CA ILE A 177 -12.41 1.99 -2.46
C ILE A 177 -12.28 2.26 -3.96
N ALA A 178 -13.34 2.71 -4.63
CA ALA A 178 -13.33 3.04 -6.06
C ALA A 178 -12.29 4.14 -6.38
N ALA A 179 -12.23 5.20 -5.57
CA ALA A 179 -11.27 6.29 -5.75
C ALA A 179 -9.81 5.84 -5.51
N ALA A 180 -9.55 4.97 -4.53
CA ALA A 180 -8.23 4.38 -4.31
C ALA A 180 -7.79 3.49 -5.49
N LEU A 181 -8.68 2.67 -6.04
CA LEU A 181 -8.39 1.82 -7.20
C LEU A 181 -8.18 2.64 -8.49
N ALA A 182 -8.95 3.72 -8.68
CA ALA A 182 -8.73 4.67 -9.77
C ALA A 182 -7.38 5.40 -9.63
N SER A 183 -7.04 5.88 -8.44
CA SER A 183 -5.74 6.49 -8.15
C SER A 183 -4.57 5.55 -8.44
N ARG A 184 -4.69 4.28 -8.06
CA ARG A 184 -3.69 3.26 -8.39
C ARG A 184 -3.59 3.02 -9.89
N ALA A 185 -4.72 2.92 -10.60
CA ALA A 185 -4.72 2.76 -12.06
C ALA A 185 -4.05 3.94 -12.77
N ALA A 186 -4.28 5.18 -12.30
CA ALA A 186 -3.58 6.36 -12.77
C ALA A 186 -2.07 6.27 -12.49
N ILE A 187 -1.66 5.87 -11.28
CA ILE A 187 -0.25 5.73 -10.90
C ILE A 187 0.46 4.64 -11.72
N THR A 188 -0.16 3.47 -11.93
CA THR A 188 0.46 2.36 -12.66
C THR A 188 0.45 2.53 -14.17
N SER A 189 -0.50 3.31 -14.71
CA SER A 189 -0.65 3.49 -16.16
C SER A 189 0.53 4.24 -16.79
N PRO A 190 1.19 3.66 -17.82
CA PRO A 190 2.16 4.38 -18.63
C PRO A 190 1.55 5.51 -19.48
N GLU A 191 0.22 5.67 -19.54
CA GLU A 191 -0.43 6.78 -20.24
C GLU A 191 -0.35 8.08 -19.45
N THR A 192 -0.56 8.01 -18.12
CA THR A 192 -0.44 9.13 -17.18
C THR A 192 0.91 9.85 -17.31
N TRP A 193 1.99 9.08 -17.43
CA TRP A 193 3.36 9.60 -17.45
C TRP A 193 3.89 9.90 -18.87
N ARG A 194 3.07 9.70 -19.92
CA ARG A 194 3.54 9.77 -21.30
C ARG A 194 3.66 11.19 -21.86
N ARG A 195 2.83 12.13 -21.42
CA ARG A 195 2.80 13.53 -21.91
C ARG A 195 2.26 14.48 -20.85
N LEU A 196 2.83 15.68 -20.76
CA LEU A 196 2.24 16.79 -19.99
C LEU A 196 0.86 17.18 -20.54
N PRO A 197 -0.08 17.65 -19.71
CA PRO A 197 -1.39 18.11 -20.17
C PRO A 197 -1.28 19.26 -21.18
N PRO A 198 -2.22 19.40 -22.14
CA PRO A 198 -2.16 20.45 -23.15
C PRO A 198 -2.02 21.86 -22.59
N ALA A 199 -2.71 22.16 -21.49
CA ALA A 199 -2.65 23.46 -20.82
C ALA A 199 -1.21 23.87 -20.43
N LEU A 200 -0.39 22.94 -19.96
CA LEU A 200 1.01 23.23 -19.60
C LEU A 200 1.90 23.42 -20.83
N ARG A 201 1.66 22.66 -21.91
CA ARG A 201 2.41 22.82 -23.18
C ARG A 201 2.08 24.13 -23.90
N HIS A 202 0.93 24.73 -23.59
CA HIS A 202 0.49 26.03 -24.09
C HIS A 202 0.60 27.15 -23.04
N ALA A 203 1.33 26.90 -21.94
CA ALA A 203 1.68 27.93 -20.98
C ALA A 203 2.45 29.08 -21.67
N GLN A 204 2.34 30.28 -21.11
CA GLN A 204 2.92 31.50 -21.69
C GLN A 204 3.88 32.18 -20.69
N GLY A 205 4.65 33.16 -21.18
CA GLY A 205 5.48 34.02 -20.33
C GLY A 205 6.57 33.29 -19.55
N GLN A 206 6.59 33.46 -18.22
CA GLN A 206 7.59 32.83 -17.34
C GLN A 206 7.39 31.31 -17.21
N ALA A 207 6.15 30.83 -17.16
CA ALA A 207 5.86 29.39 -17.05
C ALA A 207 6.35 28.61 -18.29
N ALA A 208 6.20 29.20 -19.49
CA ALA A 208 6.73 28.64 -20.73
C ALA A 208 8.26 28.52 -20.71
N ARG A 209 8.95 29.55 -20.22
CA ARG A 209 10.42 29.58 -20.09
C ARG A 209 10.92 28.55 -19.09
N GLY A 210 10.30 28.48 -17.90
CA GLY A 210 10.61 27.49 -16.88
C GLY A 210 10.43 26.06 -17.41
N LEU A 211 9.32 25.77 -18.07
CA LEU A 211 9.09 24.44 -18.67
C LEU A 211 10.15 24.11 -19.74
N ALA A 212 10.38 25.03 -20.68
CA ALA A 212 11.35 24.83 -21.76
C ALA A 212 12.80 24.72 -21.27
N ALA A 213 13.15 25.31 -20.12
CA ALA A 213 14.45 25.15 -19.48
C ALA A 213 14.58 23.77 -18.83
N LEU A 214 13.55 23.31 -18.11
CA LEU A 214 13.55 22.03 -17.41
C LEU A 214 13.48 20.84 -18.38
N GLU A 215 12.70 20.92 -19.46
CA GLU A 215 12.59 19.82 -20.45
C GLU A 215 13.90 19.58 -21.24
N ARG A 216 14.84 20.54 -21.29
CA ARG A 216 16.20 20.30 -21.81
C ARG A 216 17.04 19.40 -20.89
N VAL A 217 16.68 19.36 -19.60
CA VAL A 217 17.41 18.62 -18.57
C VAL A 217 16.84 17.22 -18.40
N ALA A 218 15.52 17.15 -18.23
CA ALA A 218 14.80 15.95 -17.85
C ALA A 218 13.36 16.03 -18.35
N PRO A 219 12.78 14.94 -18.87
CA PRO A 219 11.35 14.90 -19.11
C PRO A 219 10.62 15.09 -17.77
N LEU A 220 9.88 16.19 -17.63
CA LEU A 220 9.20 16.53 -16.37
C LEU A 220 8.22 15.41 -15.94
N THR A 221 7.70 14.64 -16.89
CA THR A 221 6.85 13.47 -16.62
C THR A 221 7.60 12.29 -16.01
N GLU A 222 8.88 12.07 -16.35
CA GLU A 222 9.71 11.02 -15.74
C GLU A 222 10.07 11.38 -14.29
N LEU A 223 10.41 12.65 -14.03
CA LEU A 223 10.62 13.18 -12.68
C LEU A 223 9.36 13.12 -11.80
N ALA A 224 8.21 13.47 -12.39
CA ALA A 224 6.92 13.35 -11.74
C ALA A 224 6.55 11.90 -11.40
N GLN A 225 6.84 10.94 -12.29
CA GLN A 225 6.57 9.52 -12.08
C GLN A 225 7.33 8.95 -10.89
N VAL A 226 8.59 9.34 -10.70
CA VAL A 226 9.46 8.78 -9.64
C VAL A 226 9.25 9.42 -8.26
N ALA A 227 8.65 10.61 -8.18
CA ALA A 227 8.40 11.28 -6.90
C ALA A 227 7.47 10.42 -6.01
N GLY A 228 8.01 9.95 -4.88
CA GLY A 228 7.32 9.04 -3.95
C GLY A 228 7.02 7.63 -4.48
N ALA A 229 7.63 7.20 -5.58
CA ALA A 229 7.41 5.85 -6.13
C ALA A 229 8.06 4.74 -5.26
N PRO A 230 7.34 3.67 -4.91
CA PRO A 230 7.87 2.57 -4.11
C PRO A 230 8.82 1.67 -4.92
N LEU A 231 9.75 1.02 -4.22
CA LEU A 231 10.81 0.18 -4.80
C LEU A 231 10.36 -1.18 -5.34
N ASP A 232 9.15 -1.63 -5.04
CA ASP A 232 8.67 -3.00 -5.26
C ASP A 232 7.98 -3.22 -6.62
N GLY A 233 8.20 -2.30 -7.57
CA GLY A 233 7.82 -2.47 -8.98
C GLY A 233 6.33 -2.42 -9.28
N ARG A 234 5.46 -2.27 -8.27
CA ARG A 234 4.00 -2.18 -8.45
C ARG A 234 3.52 -0.87 -9.08
N GLY A 235 4.36 0.16 -9.17
CA GLY A 235 3.98 1.48 -9.73
C GLY A 235 5.04 2.20 -10.56
N SER A 236 6.28 1.73 -10.58
CA SER A 236 7.35 2.35 -11.39
C SER A 236 8.23 1.26 -12.00
N ARG A 237 8.19 1.15 -13.34
CA ARG A 237 9.46 0.93 -14.04
C ARG A 237 10.32 2.15 -13.74
N ALA A 238 11.62 1.98 -13.52
CA ALA A 238 12.51 3.13 -13.57
C ALA A 238 12.33 3.80 -14.96
N PRO A 239 12.19 5.13 -15.04
CA PRO A 239 12.09 5.81 -16.32
C PRO A 239 13.29 5.43 -17.21
N ALA A 240 13.06 5.39 -18.53
CA ALA A 240 14.07 4.90 -19.46
C ALA A 240 15.24 5.87 -19.63
N GLY A 241 15.03 7.16 -19.34
CA GLY A 241 16.05 8.21 -19.36
C GLY A 241 16.52 8.65 -17.97
N PHE A 242 15.66 9.37 -17.24
CA PHE A 242 16.08 10.16 -16.09
C PHE A 242 16.62 9.33 -14.92
N GLY A 243 17.80 9.72 -14.43
CA GLY A 243 18.48 9.06 -13.32
C GLY A 243 19.27 7.81 -13.72
N ALA A 244 19.17 7.37 -14.99
CA ALA A 244 20.10 6.40 -15.56
C ALA A 244 21.49 7.02 -15.80
N ARG A 245 21.54 8.34 -16.03
CA ARG A 245 22.78 9.13 -16.03
C ARG A 245 23.07 9.62 -14.62
N GLU A 246 24.35 9.71 -14.29
CA GLU A 246 24.79 10.28 -13.00
C GLU A 246 24.84 11.80 -13.03
N LEU A 247 25.39 12.35 -14.12
CA LEU A 247 25.52 13.77 -14.38
C LEU A 247 25.14 14.03 -15.83
N SER A 248 24.15 14.89 -16.07
CA SER A 248 23.92 15.48 -17.39
C SER A 248 24.54 16.87 -17.42
N LEU A 249 25.49 17.09 -18.34
CA LEU A 249 26.06 18.40 -18.65
C LEU A 249 25.22 19.06 -19.74
N LEU A 250 24.85 20.32 -19.52
CA LEU A 250 23.89 21.05 -20.36
C LEU A 250 24.36 22.47 -20.58
N THR A 251 24.25 22.98 -21.80
CA THR A 251 24.46 24.40 -22.07
C THR A 251 23.14 25.15 -21.86
N LEU A 252 23.10 26.03 -20.86
CA LEU A 252 22.01 26.96 -20.59
C LEU A 252 22.57 28.38 -20.62
N ASP A 253 22.03 29.23 -21.50
CA ASP A 253 22.45 30.62 -21.70
C ASP A 253 24.00 30.75 -21.77
N ASP A 254 24.60 29.93 -22.67
CA ASP A 254 26.03 29.77 -22.95
C ASP A 254 26.92 29.28 -21.77
N ARG A 255 26.33 28.75 -20.69
CA ARG A 255 27.04 28.17 -19.55
C ARG A 255 26.83 26.66 -19.44
N GLU A 256 27.87 25.91 -19.09
CA GLU A 256 27.73 24.49 -18.74
C GLU A 256 27.18 24.33 -17.31
N ILE A 257 26.06 23.62 -17.18
CA ILE A 257 25.41 23.24 -15.93
C ILE A 257 25.38 21.72 -15.82
N GLY A 258 25.94 21.18 -14.74
CA GLY A 258 25.88 19.76 -14.41
C GLY A 258 24.73 19.41 -13.47
N VAL A 259 23.84 18.50 -13.88
CA VAL A 259 22.66 18.08 -13.10
C VAL A 259 22.80 16.63 -12.65
N ARG A 260 22.77 16.39 -11.33
CA ARG A 260 22.99 15.06 -10.72
C ARG A 260 21.74 14.17 -10.76
N GLU A 261 21.29 13.70 -11.93
CA GLU A 261 19.98 13.04 -12.07
C GLU A 261 19.75 11.89 -11.08
N THR A 262 20.70 10.95 -10.91
CA THR A 262 20.58 9.84 -9.95
C THR A 262 20.42 10.35 -8.51
N PHE A 263 21.03 11.48 -8.14
CA PHE A 263 20.89 12.07 -6.81
C PHE A 263 19.49 12.66 -6.60
N LEU A 264 19.00 13.43 -7.59
CA LEU A 264 17.66 14.02 -7.55
C LEU A 264 16.55 12.95 -7.55
N LEU A 265 16.76 11.85 -8.29
CA LEU A 265 15.88 10.67 -8.31
C LEU A 265 15.66 10.11 -6.90
N HIS A 266 16.75 9.79 -6.19
CA HIS A 266 16.66 9.22 -4.85
C HIS A 266 16.04 10.20 -3.85
N LEU A 267 16.41 11.48 -3.89
CA LEU A 267 15.80 12.53 -3.06
C LEU A 267 14.28 12.63 -3.30
N SER A 268 13.84 12.65 -4.56
CA SER A 268 12.41 12.72 -4.93
C SER A 268 11.62 11.49 -4.49
N GLN A 269 12.22 10.29 -4.57
CA GLN A 269 11.64 9.05 -4.06
C GLN A 269 11.49 9.08 -2.52
N ILE A 270 12.57 9.38 -1.81
CA ILE A 270 12.62 9.38 -0.34
C ILE A 270 11.66 10.45 0.22
N ALA A 271 11.72 11.68 -0.29
CA ALA A 271 10.88 12.78 0.20
C ALA A 271 9.39 12.58 -0.14
N GLY A 272 9.06 12.06 -1.33
CA GLY A 272 7.68 11.73 -1.67
C GLY A 272 7.10 10.58 -0.83
N MET A 273 7.96 9.63 -0.41
CA MET A 273 7.58 8.61 0.57
C MET A 273 7.39 9.19 1.98
N MET A 274 8.24 10.14 2.40
CA MET A 274 8.06 10.89 3.66
C MET A 274 6.78 11.73 3.66
N ALA A 275 6.26 12.13 2.50
CA ALA A 275 5.02 12.89 2.37
C ALA A 275 3.74 12.06 2.63
N LEU A 276 3.85 10.72 2.74
CA LEU A 276 2.81 9.78 3.15
C LEU A 276 1.52 9.87 2.30
N ASP A 277 1.67 9.65 0.99
CA ASP A 277 0.57 9.65 0.02
C ASP A 277 -0.47 8.55 0.35
N ALA A 278 -1.72 8.96 0.61
CA ALA A 278 -2.82 8.05 0.93
C ALA A 278 -3.09 7.00 -0.16
N ARG A 279 -2.79 7.32 -1.43
CA ARG A 279 -2.98 6.42 -2.58
C ARG A 279 -2.01 5.23 -2.58
N ALA A 280 -0.95 5.29 -1.76
CA ALA A 280 -0.03 4.20 -1.49
C ALA A 280 -0.48 3.26 -0.35
N LEU A 281 -1.64 3.51 0.30
CA LEU A 281 -2.20 2.61 1.31
C LEU A 281 -2.44 1.21 0.70
N PRO A 282 -1.98 0.13 1.38
CA PRO A 282 -2.10 -1.24 0.88
C PRO A 282 -3.52 -1.79 1.05
N ASP A 283 -3.83 -2.88 0.32
CA ASP A 283 -5.18 -3.47 0.28
C ASP A 283 -5.70 -3.86 1.66
N TRP A 284 -4.83 -4.39 2.53
CA TRP A 284 -5.24 -4.77 3.89
C TRP A 284 -5.56 -3.56 4.77
N ALA A 285 -5.04 -2.36 4.47
CA ALA A 285 -5.41 -1.12 5.16
C ALA A 285 -6.75 -0.60 4.61
N LEU A 286 -6.91 -0.57 3.28
CA LEU A 286 -8.17 -0.18 2.63
C LEU A 286 -9.34 -1.12 2.96
N ALA A 287 -9.08 -2.41 3.20
CA ALA A 287 -10.09 -3.40 3.56
C ALA A 287 -10.78 -3.11 4.90
N THR A 288 -10.14 -2.31 5.78
CA THR A 288 -10.76 -1.87 7.03
C THR A 288 -11.98 -0.98 6.81
N LEU A 289 -12.13 -0.33 5.64
CA LEU A 289 -13.33 0.46 5.32
C LEU A 289 -14.64 -0.36 5.35
N GLY A 290 -14.57 -1.68 5.28
CA GLY A 290 -15.70 -2.59 5.42
C GLY A 290 -15.91 -3.18 6.83
N THR A 291 -15.18 -2.71 7.85
CA THR A 291 -15.29 -3.21 9.23
C THR A 291 -15.99 -2.20 10.14
N SER A 292 -16.25 -2.60 11.39
CA SER A 292 -16.79 -1.75 12.45
C SER A 292 -15.77 -0.78 13.07
N ASP A 293 -14.51 -0.81 12.62
CA ASP A 293 -13.44 0.12 12.99
C ASP A 293 -12.66 0.50 11.72
N PRO A 294 -13.19 1.44 10.90
CA PRO A 294 -12.64 1.73 9.59
C PRO A 294 -11.49 2.74 9.66
N ALA A 295 -10.36 2.39 9.02
CA ALA A 295 -9.23 3.29 8.82
C ALA A 295 -9.58 4.32 7.72
N SER A 296 -10.46 5.26 8.07
CA SER A 296 -11.10 6.17 7.12
C SER A 296 -10.13 7.19 6.51
N PRO A 297 -10.46 7.79 5.35
CA PRO A 297 -9.61 8.80 4.70
C PRO A 297 -9.38 10.04 5.58
N ALA A 298 -10.39 10.47 6.34
CA ALA A 298 -10.28 11.56 7.30
C ALA A 298 -9.35 11.20 8.48
N LEU A 299 -9.45 9.96 9.00
CA LEU A 299 -8.58 9.48 10.06
C LEU A 299 -7.12 9.35 9.57
N TRP A 300 -6.91 8.92 8.32
CA TRP A 300 -5.58 8.90 7.71
C TRP A 300 -4.99 10.31 7.59
N ALA A 301 -5.76 11.28 7.06
CA ALA A 301 -5.31 12.66 6.92
C ALA A 301 -4.92 13.27 8.28
N ALA A 302 -5.76 13.11 9.31
CA ALA A 302 -5.47 13.56 10.67
C ALA A 302 -4.24 12.87 11.27
N THR A 303 -4.08 11.56 11.05
CA THR A 303 -2.90 10.79 11.48
C THR A 303 -1.64 11.38 10.84
N ARG A 304 -1.63 11.45 9.50
CA ARG A 304 -0.54 11.95 8.67
C ARG A 304 -0.10 13.35 9.09
N ASP A 305 -1.05 14.26 9.29
CA ASP A 305 -0.76 15.67 9.61
C ASP A 305 -0.29 15.86 11.07
N GLY A 306 -0.54 14.88 11.93
CA GLY A 306 0.04 14.77 13.28
C GLY A 306 1.43 14.10 13.33
N LEU A 307 1.94 13.56 12.22
CA LEU A 307 3.28 12.98 12.14
C LEU A 307 4.34 14.03 11.79
N THR A 308 5.53 13.84 12.36
CA THR A 308 6.69 14.70 12.11
C THR A 308 7.91 13.87 11.73
N TRP A 309 8.70 14.42 10.81
CA TRP A 309 10.02 13.90 10.44
C TRP A 309 11.09 14.83 10.99
N SER A 310 12.21 14.27 11.43
CA SER A 310 13.41 15.04 11.77
C SER A 310 14.66 14.21 11.48
N VAL A 311 15.73 14.86 11.03
CA VAL A 311 17.06 14.25 11.01
C VAL A 311 17.81 14.67 12.27
N ARG A 312 18.46 13.71 12.94
CA ARG A 312 19.32 13.94 14.10
C ARG A 312 20.60 13.15 13.93
N ALA A 313 21.72 13.86 13.71
CA ALA A 313 22.97 13.27 13.22
C ALA A 313 22.69 12.36 12.02
N GLU A 314 22.94 11.05 12.17
CA GLU A 314 22.86 10.03 11.12
C GLU A 314 21.46 9.39 10.94
N GLN A 315 20.43 9.91 11.62
CA GLN A 315 19.17 9.20 11.82
C GLN A 315 17.95 10.04 11.40
N LEU A 316 17.19 9.54 10.42
CA LEU A 316 15.86 10.03 10.08
C LEU A 316 14.83 9.42 11.05
N ALA A 317 14.16 10.24 11.84
CA ALA A 317 13.22 9.81 12.86
C ALA A 317 11.79 10.30 12.56
N MET A 318 10.84 9.36 12.56
CA MET A 318 9.40 9.62 12.59
C MET A 318 8.91 9.69 14.05
N ALA A 319 8.08 10.69 14.35
CA ALA A 319 7.44 10.86 15.65
C ALA A 319 5.97 11.32 15.52
N GLY A 320 5.11 10.90 16.46
CA GLY A 320 3.70 11.31 16.54
C GLY A 320 2.81 10.22 17.13
N SER A 321 1.49 10.46 17.10
CA SER A 321 0.47 9.51 17.54
C SER A 321 -0.29 8.91 16.36
N CYS A 322 -0.50 7.60 16.39
CA CYS A 322 -1.26 6.85 15.41
C CYS A 322 -2.53 6.28 16.07
N PRO A 323 -3.74 6.58 15.56
CA PRO A 323 -4.99 6.17 16.19
C PRO A 323 -5.44 4.75 15.82
N HIS A 324 -4.86 4.13 14.78
CA HIS A 324 -5.39 2.89 14.20
C HIS A 324 -4.27 1.90 13.83
N PRO A 325 -4.38 0.60 14.20
CA PRO A 325 -3.30 -0.38 14.02
C PRO A 325 -2.92 -0.61 12.55
N ALA A 326 -3.87 -0.48 11.62
CA ALA A 326 -3.57 -0.61 10.19
C ALA A 326 -2.66 0.53 9.67
N PHE A 327 -2.74 1.73 10.24
CA PHE A 327 -1.84 2.82 9.87
C PHE A 327 -0.43 2.59 10.45
N ASP A 328 -0.32 2.09 11.68
CA ASP A 328 0.98 1.73 12.30
C ASP A 328 1.75 0.70 11.46
N LEU A 329 1.07 -0.36 11.01
CA LEU A 329 1.63 -1.37 10.12
C LEU A 329 2.06 -0.80 8.75
N HIS A 330 1.36 0.20 8.23
CA HIS A 330 1.71 0.83 6.95
C HIS A 330 2.92 1.76 7.12
N LEU A 331 2.97 2.52 8.22
CA LEU A 331 4.11 3.36 8.57
C LEU A 331 5.37 2.52 8.85
N ASP A 332 5.24 1.32 9.42
CA ASP A 332 6.34 0.34 9.52
C ASP A 332 6.87 -0.10 8.15
N ALA A 333 5.96 -0.45 7.23
CA ALA A 333 6.32 -0.81 5.85
C ALA A 333 7.00 0.35 5.11
N VAL A 334 6.50 1.58 5.25
CA VAL A 334 7.12 2.81 4.71
C VAL A 334 8.52 3.01 5.28
N VAL A 335 8.72 2.82 6.59
CA VAL A 335 10.05 2.90 7.22
C VAL A 335 10.99 1.82 6.68
N GLY A 336 10.52 0.59 6.44
CA GLY A 336 11.31 -0.45 5.79
C GLY A 336 11.72 -0.11 4.35
N GLN A 337 10.80 0.45 3.57
CA GLN A 337 11.06 0.90 2.20
C GLN A 337 12.03 2.11 2.16
N LEU A 338 11.87 3.09 3.06
CA LEU A 338 12.78 4.22 3.21
C LEU A 338 14.20 3.80 3.58
N ARG A 339 14.38 2.82 4.47
CA ARG A 339 15.71 2.25 4.78
C ARG A 339 16.35 1.67 3.52
N THR A 340 15.59 0.90 2.76
CA THR A 340 16.05 0.30 1.50
C THR A 340 16.43 1.36 0.46
N LEU A 341 15.66 2.47 0.36
CA LEU A 341 15.98 3.61 -0.51
C LEU A 341 17.26 4.33 -0.07
N LEU A 342 17.41 4.63 1.22
CA LEU A 342 18.58 5.33 1.76
C LEU A 342 19.86 4.51 1.61
N ASP A 343 19.81 3.19 1.86
CA ASP A 343 20.95 2.30 1.62
C ASP A 343 21.33 2.26 0.12
N ARG A 344 20.35 2.27 -0.81
CA ARG A 344 20.61 2.35 -2.26
C ARG A 344 21.19 3.70 -2.67
N ALA A 345 20.63 4.80 -2.16
CA ALA A 345 21.08 6.16 -2.44
C ALA A 345 22.53 6.37 -1.97
N ALA A 346 22.85 5.94 -0.75
CA ALA A 346 24.19 5.97 -0.19
C ALA A 346 25.16 5.06 -0.98
N ALA A 347 24.76 3.83 -1.33
CA ALA A 347 25.58 2.92 -2.12
C ALA A 347 25.89 3.48 -3.52
N SER A 348 24.92 4.12 -4.18
CA SER A 348 25.13 4.79 -5.46
C SER A 348 26.14 5.94 -5.31
N TRP A 349 25.97 6.81 -4.31
CA TRP A 349 26.87 7.93 -4.04
C TRP A 349 28.32 7.49 -3.75
N ILE A 350 28.49 6.50 -2.87
CA ILE A 350 29.79 5.92 -2.48
C ILE A 350 30.51 5.34 -3.71
N SER A 351 29.83 4.45 -4.44
CA SER A 351 30.45 3.65 -5.50
C SER A 351 30.95 4.50 -6.67
N ARG A 352 30.37 5.69 -6.86
CA ARG A 352 30.64 6.58 -8.00
C ARG A 352 31.60 7.71 -7.66
N ARG A 353 31.57 8.24 -6.43
CA ARG A 353 32.51 9.27 -5.96
C ARG A 353 33.77 8.74 -5.26
N GLY A 354 33.86 7.43 -5.00
CA GLY A 354 34.94 6.85 -4.20
C GLY A 354 34.95 7.32 -2.73
N ALA A 355 33.87 7.97 -2.28
CA ALA A 355 33.77 8.61 -0.99
C ALA A 355 33.35 7.60 0.11
N PRO A 356 33.85 7.72 1.35
CA PRO A 356 33.42 6.85 2.45
C PRO A 356 31.93 7.05 2.78
N ARG A 357 31.26 6.03 3.33
CA ARG A 357 29.81 6.09 3.66
C ARG A 357 29.40 7.30 4.52
N ARG A 358 30.30 7.81 5.37
CA ARG A 358 30.08 9.00 6.21
C ARG A 358 30.08 10.34 5.45
N ALA A 359 30.46 10.32 4.17
CA ALA A 359 30.41 11.48 3.27
C ALA A 359 29.24 11.38 2.26
N ALA A 360 28.30 10.45 2.49
CA ALA A 360 27.03 10.44 1.78
C ALA A 360 26.04 11.40 2.48
N PRO A 361 25.36 12.31 1.76
CA PRO A 361 24.43 13.29 2.35
C PRO A 361 23.06 12.67 2.68
N PHE A 362 23.05 11.41 3.13
CA PHE A 362 21.85 10.62 3.37
C PHE A 362 21.89 10.02 4.78
N PRO A 363 20.83 10.15 5.59
CA PRO A 363 20.74 9.49 6.89
C PRO A 363 20.99 7.98 6.77
N SER A 364 21.96 7.46 7.52
CA SER A 364 22.31 6.04 7.48
C SER A 364 21.33 5.13 8.25
N ARG A 365 20.34 5.71 8.96
CA ARG A 365 19.30 4.98 9.71
C ARG A 365 17.93 5.65 9.59
N VAL A 366 16.87 4.86 9.61
CA VAL A 366 15.48 5.32 9.80
C VAL A 366 14.91 4.68 11.06
N ASP A 367 14.17 5.45 11.85
CA ASP A 367 13.58 5.02 13.11
C ASP A 367 12.15 5.56 13.29
N ARG A 368 11.32 4.75 13.96
CA ARG A 368 9.95 5.11 14.38
C ARG A 368 9.71 4.88 15.88
N ARG A 369 10.75 4.73 16.71
CA ARG A 369 10.66 4.59 18.19
C ARG A 369 9.95 5.73 18.90
N LYS A 370 9.54 6.81 18.21
CA LYS A 370 8.70 7.90 18.74
C LYS A 370 7.27 7.93 18.17
N LEU A 371 6.90 6.96 17.33
CA LEU A 371 5.51 6.69 16.96
C LEU A 371 4.83 5.92 18.11
N ARG A 372 3.66 6.37 18.57
CA ARG A 372 2.88 5.72 19.64
C ARG A 372 1.44 5.49 19.20
N PRO A 373 0.70 4.55 19.81
CA PRO A 373 -0.75 4.55 19.70
C PRO A 373 -1.27 5.84 20.33
N THR A 374 -2.35 6.39 19.79
CA THR A 374 -3.11 7.45 20.45
C THR A 374 -3.63 6.92 21.79
N GLN A 375 -3.59 7.77 22.82
CA GLN A 375 -4.17 7.42 24.11
C GLN A 375 -5.68 7.68 24.07
N LEU A 376 -6.45 6.75 24.62
CA LEU A 376 -7.87 6.92 24.93
C LEU A 376 -8.04 7.84 26.14
N ASP A 377 -9.26 8.30 26.40
CA ASP A 377 -9.58 9.20 27.52
C ASP A 377 -9.21 8.62 28.90
N ASP A 378 -9.14 7.29 29.01
CA ASP A 378 -8.71 6.56 30.22
C ASP A 378 -7.19 6.38 30.34
N GLY A 379 -6.41 6.96 29.44
CA GLY A 379 -4.95 6.90 29.43
C GLY A 379 -4.36 5.58 28.93
N ARG A 380 -5.16 4.68 28.35
CA ARG A 380 -4.67 3.44 27.71
C ARG A 380 -4.44 3.67 26.20
N PRO A 381 -3.48 2.98 25.58
CA PRO A 381 -3.29 3.05 24.13
C PRO A 381 -4.48 2.42 23.40
N CYS A 382 -4.89 3.00 22.27
CA CYS A 382 -6.00 2.49 21.47
C CYS A 382 -5.75 1.11 20.81
N TYR A 383 -4.49 0.67 20.74
CA TYR A 383 -4.09 -0.70 20.34
C TYR A 383 -2.73 -1.08 20.94
N GLU A 384 -2.42 -2.38 21.00
CA GLU A 384 -1.12 -2.90 21.46
C GLU A 384 -0.02 -2.71 20.39
N GLN A 385 1.19 -2.30 20.81
CA GLN A 385 2.35 -2.16 19.93
C GLN A 385 3.39 -3.28 20.15
N PRO A 386 3.91 -3.93 19.09
CA PRO A 386 3.47 -3.81 17.69
C PRO A 386 2.08 -4.42 17.47
N PRO A 387 1.29 -3.94 16.49
CA PRO A 387 -0.02 -4.52 16.20
C PRO A 387 0.08 -6.03 15.89
N PRO A 388 -0.83 -6.86 16.43
CA PRO A 388 -0.78 -8.31 16.23
C PRO A 388 -1.01 -8.66 14.75
N GLN A 389 -0.03 -9.34 14.13
CA GLN A 389 -0.12 -9.78 12.74
C GLN A 389 -0.58 -11.23 12.66
N LEU A 390 -1.79 -11.45 12.12
CA LEU A 390 -2.33 -12.79 11.87
C LEU A 390 -1.88 -13.29 10.50
N ALA A 391 -0.81 -14.09 10.46
CA ALA A 391 -0.30 -14.71 9.25
C ALA A 391 -0.96 -16.08 9.02
N ILE A 392 -1.70 -16.24 7.92
CA ILE A 392 -2.30 -17.52 7.51
C ILE A 392 -1.31 -18.27 6.59
N PRO A 393 -0.83 -19.47 6.96
CA PRO A 393 0.01 -20.31 6.11
C PRO A 393 -0.63 -20.62 4.74
N GLN A 394 0.18 -20.62 3.68
CA GLN A 394 -0.33 -20.76 2.32
C GLN A 394 -0.98 -22.13 2.05
N ASP A 395 -0.49 -23.20 2.70
CA ASP A 395 -1.11 -24.54 2.63
C ASP A 395 -2.53 -24.56 3.21
N ARG A 396 -2.87 -23.61 4.09
CA ARG A 396 -4.19 -23.48 4.72
C ARG A 396 -5.16 -22.54 4.02
N LEU A 397 -4.70 -21.66 3.14
CA LEU A 397 -5.60 -20.81 2.34
C LEU A 397 -6.56 -21.65 1.50
N VAL A 398 -6.15 -22.83 1.05
CA VAL A 398 -6.99 -23.78 0.31
C VAL A 398 -8.13 -24.35 1.18
N ASP A 399 -7.86 -24.67 2.45
CA ASP A 399 -8.87 -25.15 3.41
C ASP A 399 -9.91 -24.05 3.76
N LEU A 400 -9.47 -22.78 3.79
CA LEU A 400 -10.30 -21.63 4.14
C LEU A 400 -11.10 -21.05 2.97
N ALA A 401 -10.58 -21.08 1.74
CA ALA A 401 -11.17 -20.41 0.58
C ALA A 401 -12.68 -20.67 0.38
N PRO A 402 -13.21 -21.91 0.52
CA PRO A 402 -14.65 -22.14 0.38
C PRO A 402 -15.51 -21.40 1.41
N ARG A 403 -14.99 -21.14 2.61
CA ARG A 403 -15.68 -20.42 3.70
C ARG A 403 -15.55 -18.90 3.61
N LEU A 404 -14.48 -18.43 2.96
CA LEU A 404 -14.24 -17.02 2.70
C LEU A 404 -15.06 -16.50 1.51
N VAL A 405 -15.32 -17.36 0.51
CA VAL A 405 -16.11 -17.02 -0.69
C VAL A 405 -17.62 -17.15 -0.46
N ALA A 406 -18.05 -18.00 0.47
CA ALA A 406 -19.43 -18.12 0.91
C ALA A 406 -19.51 -18.00 2.44
N PRO A 407 -19.61 -16.78 2.99
CA PRO A 407 -19.97 -16.62 4.39
C PRO A 407 -21.29 -17.35 4.64
N GLY A 408 -21.32 -18.19 5.67
CA GLY A 408 -22.52 -18.95 6.03
C GLY A 408 -23.69 -18.03 6.38
N SER A 409 -24.90 -18.60 6.51
CA SER A 409 -26.04 -17.83 6.99
C SER A 409 -25.73 -17.20 8.36
N PRO A 410 -26.41 -16.11 8.78
CA PRO A 410 -26.26 -15.57 10.12
C PRO A 410 -26.41 -16.63 11.23
N SER A 411 -27.27 -17.64 10.98
CA SER A 411 -27.44 -18.82 11.82
C SER A 411 -26.19 -19.72 11.88
N ASP A 412 -25.47 -19.90 10.77
CA ASP A 412 -24.20 -20.64 10.75
C ASP A 412 -23.09 -19.92 11.52
N ILE A 413 -23.07 -18.58 11.46
CA ILE A 413 -22.13 -17.74 12.23
C ILE A 413 -22.43 -17.87 13.73
N ALA A 414 -23.69 -17.69 14.14
CA ALA A 414 -24.13 -17.86 15.53
C ALA A 414 -23.84 -19.27 16.07
N LEU A 415 -24.09 -20.31 15.25
CA LEU A 415 -23.77 -21.70 15.59
C LEU A 415 -22.26 -21.95 15.67
N GLY A 416 -21.46 -21.23 14.86
CA GLY A 416 -20.00 -21.21 14.96
C GLY A 416 -19.51 -20.63 16.29
N LEU A 417 -20.01 -19.44 16.67
CA LEU A 417 -19.71 -18.79 17.94
C LEU A 417 -20.06 -19.68 19.14
N TYR A 418 -21.26 -20.27 19.14
CA TYR A 418 -21.68 -21.19 20.20
C TYR A 418 -20.80 -22.44 20.29
N ARG A 419 -20.41 -23.03 19.14
CA ARG A 419 -19.50 -24.19 19.12
C ARG A 419 -18.13 -23.86 19.70
N ASN A 420 -17.59 -22.68 19.40
CA ASN A 420 -16.32 -22.22 19.94
C ASN A 420 -16.41 -22.04 21.47
N ALA A 421 -17.46 -21.39 21.97
CA ALA A 421 -17.72 -21.23 23.40
C ALA A 421 -17.85 -22.57 24.15
N VAL A 422 -18.56 -23.55 23.57
CA VAL A 422 -18.68 -24.90 24.13
C VAL A 422 -17.33 -25.61 24.20
N ASP A 423 -16.51 -25.52 23.15
CA ASP A 423 -15.20 -26.17 23.13
C ASP A 423 -14.20 -25.46 24.09
N ALA A 424 -14.30 -24.13 24.28
CA ALA A 424 -13.54 -23.37 25.28
C ALA A 424 -13.94 -23.72 26.73
N CYS A 425 -15.24 -23.90 27.00
CA CYS A 425 -15.72 -24.38 28.30
C CYS A 425 -15.26 -25.80 28.60
N ARG A 426 -15.33 -26.71 27.63
CA ARG A 426 -14.81 -28.08 27.75
C ARG A 426 -13.30 -28.10 27.99
N TYR A 427 -12.55 -27.19 27.37
CA TYR A 427 -11.12 -27.08 27.61
C TYR A 427 -10.84 -26.76 29.08
N ARG A 428 -11.46 -25.71 29.63
CA ARG A 428 -11.28 -25.31 31.04
C ARG A 428 -11.59 -26.46 32.00
N GLN A 429 -12.68 -27.18 31.76
CA GLN A 429 -13.02 -28.37 32.54
C GLN A 429 -11.92 -29.46 32.46
N ALA A 430 -11.37 -29.73 31.27
CA ALA A 430 -10.27 -30.68 31.10
C ALA A 430 -8.98 -30.22 31.82
N ARG A 431 -8.67 -28.91 31.80
CA ARG A 431 -7.51 -28.35 32.54
C ARG A 431 -7.64 -28.52 34.04
N GLN A 432 -8.83 -28.38 34.61
CA GLN A 432 -9.06 -28.61 36.04
C GLN A 432 -8.90 -30.08 36.41
N VAL A 433 -9.51 -30.99 35.64
CA VAL A 433 -9.33 -32.44 35.83
C VAL A 433 -7.86 -32.86 35.69
N TYR A 434 -7.09 -32.19 34.82
CA TYR A 434 -5.65 -32.39 34.72
C TYR A 434 -4.90 -31.87 35.95
N ALA A 435 -5.15 -30.64 36.39
CA ALA A 435 -4.51 -30.04 37.55
C ALA A 435 -4.77 -30.84 38.84
N GLU A 436 -5.99 -31.33 39.03
CA GLU A 436 -6.37 -32.24 40.13
C GLU A 436 -5.55 -33.53 40.12
N ARG A 437 -5.39 -34.16 38.95
CA ARG A 437 -4.79 -35.50 38.82
C ARG A 437 -3.27 -35.52 38.72
N ALA A 438 -2.69 -34.53 38.05
CA ALA A 438 -1.27 -34.49 37.72
C ALA A 438 -0.46 -33.56 38.63
N VAL A 439 -1.11 -32.56 39.24
CA VAL A 439 -0.46 -31.54 40.08
C VAL A 439 -1.04 -31.51 41.50
N GLY A 440 -2.01 -32.37 41.82
CA GLY A 440 -2.62 -32.47 43.14
C GLY A 440 -3.44 -31.24 43.54
N ALA A 441 -3.87 -30.42 42.59
CA ALA A 441 -4.64 -29.21 42.87
C ALA A 441 -5.99 -29.56 43.54
N PRO A 442 -6.47 -28.76 44.52
CA PRO A 442 -7.76 -29.02 45.14
C PRO A 442 -8.88 -28.90 44.11
N PRO A 443 -9.86 -29.83 44.09
CA PRO A 443 -10.91 -29.84 43.09
C PRO A 443 -11.76 -28.58 43.18
N ARG A 444 -11.94 -27.91 42.03
CA ARG A 444 -12.75 -26.70 41.92
C ARG A 444 -13.93 -26.97 40.99
N PRO A 445 -15.17 -27.12 41.50
CA PRO A 445 -16.32 -27.33 40.66
C PRO A 445 -16.46 -26.17 39.68
N TYR A 446 -16.59 -26.51 38.39
CA TYR A 446 -16.74 -25.55 37.31
C TYR A 446 -17.97 -25.92 36.49
N LEU A 447 -18.89 -24.97 36.43
CA LEU A 447 -20.02 -24.97 35.52
C LEU A 447 -19.69 -23.97 34.41
N GLY A 448 -19.70 -24.43 33.16
CA GLY A 448 -19.48 -23.55 32.02
C GLY A 448 -20.73 -22.72 31.74
N GLU A 449 -20.59 -21.40 31.79
CA GLU A 449 -21.60 -20.45 31.35
C GLU A 449 -21.31 -19.98 29.93
N ILE A 450 -22.36 -19.89 29.11
CA ILE A 450 -22.33 -19.29 27.78
C ILE A 450 -23.56 -18.39 27.68
N ARG A 451 -23.35 -17.10 27.37
CA ARG A 451 -24.41 -16.11 27.18
C ARG A 451 -24.32 -15.58 25.75
N ILE A 452 -25.43 -15.60 25.04
CA ILE A 452 -25.55 -15.03 23.70
C ILE A 452 -26.53 -13.88 23.78
N GLU A 453 -26.06 -12.70 23.42
CA GLU A 453 -26.78 -11.43 23.43
C GLU A 453 -26.75 -10.87 21.99
N HIS A 454 -27.80 -10.17 21.58
CA HIS A 454 -27.82 -9.45 20.30
C HIS A 454 -28.44 -8.08 20.50
N GLY A 455 -28.06 -7.12 19.67
CA GLY A 455 -28.51 -5.76 19.80
C GLY A 455 -27.98 -4.87 18.69
N GLN A 456 -28.06 -3.56 18.93
CA GLN A 456 -27.50 -2.54 18.07
C GLN A 456 -26.82 -1.49 18.94
N ASP A 457 -25.60 -1.10 18.58
CA ASP A 457 -24.85 -0.02 19.21
C ASP A 457 -24.40 1.00 18.15
N GLU A 458 -23.54 1.95 18.53
CA GLU A 458 -22.98 2.97 17.64
C GLU A 458 -22.17 2.40 16.47
N ARG A 459 -21.73 1.14 16.56
CA ARG A 459 -20.98 0.41 15.53
C ARG A 459 -21.88 -0.46 14.64
N GLY A 460 -23.18 -0.52 14.95
CA GLY A 460 -24.21 -1.22 14.17
C GLY A 460 -24.82 -2.42 14.89
N VAL A 461 -25.40 -3.35 14.12
CA VAL A 461 -26.05 -4.55 14.66
C VAL A 461 -24.98 -5.57 15.07
N PHE A 462 -25.08 -6.09 16.29
CA PHE A 462 -24.11 -7.05 16.84
C PHE A 462 -24.76 -8.33 17.38
N VAL A 463 -23.95 -9.39 17.43
CA VAL A 463 -24.21 -10.61 18.20
C VAL A 463 -22.98 -10.89 19.06
N ALA A 464 -23.15 -10.82 20.38
CA ALA A 464 -22.10 -11.07 21.35
C ALA A 464 -22.27 -12.48 21.95
N CYS A 465 -21.21 -13.29 21.88
CA CYS A 465 -21.12 -14.58 22.57
C CYS A 465 -20.07 -14.45 23.67
N ARG A 466 -20.49 -14.52 24.94
CA ARG A 466 -19.61 -14.50 26.12
C ARG A 466 -19.57 -15.90 26.71
N ASP A 467 -18.37 -16.43 26.96
CA ASP A 467 -18.20 -17.73 27.63
C ASP A 467 -17.27 -17.65 28.83
N SER A 468 -17.48 -18.53 29.82
CA SER A 468 -16.63 -18.64 31.01
C SER A 468 -15.45 -19.59 30.82
N GLY A 469 -15.09 -19.94 29.58
CA GLY A 469 -14.14 -21.00 29.24
C GLY A 469 -12.69 -20.68 29.60
N ALA A 470 -11.77 -21.34 28.90
CA ALA A 470 -10.33 -21.25 29.22
C ALA A 470 -9.71 -19.88 28.95
N GLY A 471 -10.37 -19.04 28.14
CA GLY A 471 -9.79 -17.83 27.55
C GLY A 471 -8.67 -18.16 26.56
N MET A 472 -8.06 -17.10 26.03
CA MET A 472 -6.82 -17.15 25.26
C MET A 472 -5.99 -15.93 25.64
N ASP A 473 -4.69 -16.13 25.84
CA ASP A 473 -3.71 -15.03 25.81
C ASP A 473 -3.37 -14.65 24.37
N THR A 474 -2.62 -13.57 24.18
CA THR A 474 -2.26 -13.04 22.85
C THR A 474 -1.50 -14.06 22.01
N GLU A 475 -0.63 -14.88 22.62
CA GLU A 475 0.12 -15.94 21.92
C GLU A 475 -0.81 -17.07 21.45
N THR A 476 -1.68 -17.58 22.33
CA THR A 476 -2.65 -18.63 22.00
C THR A 476 -3.65 -18.16 20.94
N PHE A 477 -4.12 -16.90 21.04
CA PHE A 477 -4.99 -16.27 20.05
C PHE A 477 -4.31 -16.20 18.69
N GLN A 478 -3.09 -15.65 18.63
CA GLN A 478 -2.31 -15.59 17.41
C GLN A 478 -2.06 -16.97 16.83
N ALA A 479 -1.68 -17.96 17.64
CA ALA A 479 -1.44 -19.33 17.18
C ALA A 479 -2.70 -20.00 16.59
N CYS A 480 -3.87 -19.83 17.20
CA CYS A 480 -5.12 -20.42 16.71
C CYS A 480 -5.63 -19.74 15.42
N PHE A 481 -5.50 -18.42 15.32
CA PHE A 481 -5.89 -17.68 14.11
C PHE A 481 -4.87 -17.83 12.97
N ALA A 482 -3.57 -17.75 13.26
CA ALA A 482 -2.51 -18.00 12.29
C ALA A 482 -2.60 -19.42 11.74
N ALA A 483 -2.89 -20.43 12.56
CA ALA A 483 -3.18 -21.80 12.11
C ALA A 483 -4.53 -21.95 11.35
N ALA A 484 -5.04 -20.88 10.76
CA ALA A 484 -6.17 -20.85 9.82
C ALA A 484 -7.51 -21.29 10.42
N GLY A 485 -7.78 -20.88 11.67
CA GLY A 485 -8.94 -21.38 12.40
C GLY A 485 -8.80 -22.86 12.76
N ALA A 486 -7.57 -23.34 12.97
CA ALA A 486 -7.35 -24.58 13.69
C ALA A 486 -8.09 -24.46 15.04
N PRO A 487 -9.05 -25.36 15.33
CA PRO A 487 -9.79 -25.27 16.58
C PRO A 487 -8.83 -25.34 17.77
N LEU A 488 -9.15 -24.64 18.85
CA LEU A 488 -8.37 -24.63 20.10
C LEU A 488 -8.00 -26.06 20.58
N TRP A 489 -8.84 -27.05 20.27
CA TRP A 489 -8.58 -28.47 20.57
C TRP A 489 -7.37 -29.10 19.86
N ARG A 490 -6.80 -28.45 18.84
CA ARG A 490 -5.57 -28.87 18.15
C ARG A 490 -4.30 -28.25 18.74
N HIS A 491 -4.41 -27.28 19.65
CA HIS A 491 -3.24 -26.69 20.28
C HIS A 491 -2.43 -27.76 21.07
N PRO A 492 -1.09 -27.77 21.04
CA PRO A 492 -0.30 -28.81 21.72
C PRO A 492 -0.63 -28.95 23.21
N GLY A 493 -0.85 -27.84 23.91
CA GLY A 493 -1.30 -27.84 25.31
C GLY A 493 -2.63 -28.58 25.50
N PHE A 494 -3.62 -28.34 24.65
CA PHE A 494 -4.90 -29.03 24.68
C PHE A 494 -4.74 -30.54 24.44
N LEU A 495 -3.88 -30.95 23.51
CA LEU A 495 -3.63 -32.36 23.22
C LEU A 495 -2.92 -33.08 24.38
N ILE A 496 -2.15 -32.37 25.20
CA ILE A 496 -1.49 -32.91 26.39
C ILE A 496 -2.50 -33.00 27.55
N GLU A 497 -3.14 -31.88 27.91
CA GLU A 497 -4.10 -31.81 29.02
C GLU A 497 -5.34 -32.69 28.75
N GLY A 498 -5.83 -32.71 27.51
CA GLY A 498 -6.95 -33.54 27.05
C GLY A 498 -6.66 -35.05 26.92
N ARG A 499 -5.41 -35.50 27.09
CA ARG A 499 -5.06 -36.93 27.22
C ARG A 499 -5.10 -37.44 28.66
N ALA A 500 -5.01 -36.55 29.65
CA ALA A 500 -5.10 -36.90 31.07
C ALA A 500 -6.55 -36.97 31.58
N GLY A 501 -7.47 -36.25 30.92
CA GLY A 501 -8.86 -36.67 30.83
C GLY A 501 -9.00 -37.92 29.95
N ARG A 502 -9.85 -38.88 30.31
CA ARG A 502 -10.03 -40.13 29.54
C ARG A 502 -10.53 -39.84 28.10
N PRO A 503 -10.19 -40.69 27.11
CA PRO A 503 -9.91 -40.24 25.75
C PRO A 503 -11.15 -39.81 24.94
N TRP A 504 -11.19 -38.52 24.58
CA TRP A 504 -12.23 -37.93 23.70
C TRP A 504 -12.06 -38.22 22.20
N ALA A 505 -10.93 -38.82 21.78
CA ALA A 505 -10.51 -38.88 20.37
C ALA A 505 -11.36 -39.76 19.43
N HIS A 506 -12.31 -40.57 19.94
CA HIS A 506 -12.96 -41.63 19.13
C HIS A 506 -14.44 -41.42 18.75
N ARG A 507 -15.11 -40.32 19.14
CA ARG A 507 -16.55 -40.10 18.82
C ARG A 507 -16.87 -38.92 17.87
N ARG A 508 -16.04 -38.70 16.83
CA ARG A 508 -16.42 -37.85 15.67
C ARG A 508 -16.20 -38.49 14.28
N ARG A 509 -16.12 -39.83 14.18
CA ARG A 509 -16.24 -40.55 12.88
C ARG A 509 -17.71 -40.90 12.53
N ALA A 510 -18.63 -39.94 12.68
CA ALA A 510 -20.04 -40.09 12.28
C ALA A 510 -20.73 -38.74 12.12
N SER A 511 -20.23 -37.89 11.22
CA SER A 511 -20.93 -36.67 10.79
C SER A 511 -20.76 -36.56 9.28
N ARG A 512 -21.66 -37.20 8.53
CA ARG A 512 -21.78 -36.95 7.09
C ARG A 512 -22.15 -35.47 6.87
N PRO A 513 -21.68 -34.81 5.80
CA PRO A 513 -22.25 -33.55 5.37
C PRO A 513 -23.73 -33.80 5.03
N TRP A 514 -24.64 -33.18 5.77
CA TRP A 514 -26.04 -33.10 5.38
C TRP A 514 -26.14 -31.96 4.35
N GLY A 515 -26.28 -32.32 3.08
CA GLY A 515 -26.20 -31.34 1.99
C GLY A 515 -26.16 -31.93 0.59
N THR A 516 -26.78 -33.09 0.35
CA THR A 516 -27.00 -33.63 -1.00
C THR A 516 -28.43 -34.16 -1.11
N THR A 517 -29.34 -33.34 -1.63
CA THR A 517 -30.66 -33.78 -2.08
C THR A 517 -30.51 -34.80 -3.20
N ALA A 518 -30.86 -36.05 -2.93
CA ALA A 518 -30.81 -37.10 -3.93
C ALA A 518 -32.04 -37.03 -4.85
N THR A 519 -31.85 -36.64 -6.11
CA THR A 519 -32.82 -36.90 -7.17
C THR A 519 -32.83 -38.40 -7.46
N ALA A 520 -33.96 -39.05 -7.22
CA ALA A 520 -34.14 -40.47 -7.49
C ALA A 520 -34.25 -40.73 -9.00
N SER A 521 -33.58 -41.78 -9.48
CA SER A 521 -33.88 -42.40 -10.78
C SER A 521 -33.68 -43.92 -10.65
N PRO A 522 -34.61 -44.76 -11.14
CA PRO A 522 -34.69 -46.16 -10.75
C PRO A 522 -33.70 -47.07 -11.51
N ARG A 523 -33.35 -48.19 -10.87
CA ARG A 523 -32.47 -49.23 -11.42
C ARG A 523 -33.21 -50.13 -12.42
N SER A 524 -32.51 -50.52 -13.48
CA SER A 524 -32.66 -51.84 -14.12
C SER A 524 -31.28 -52.50 -14.24
N SER A 525 -31.17 -53.73 -13.72
CA SER A 525 -29.90 -54.43 -13.51
C SER A 525 -29.55 -55.38 -14.70
N PRO A 526 -28.61 -56.36 -14.61
CA PRO A 526 -27.41 -56.32 -15.46
C PRO A 526 -27.17 -57.59 -16.30
N ARG A 527 -26.12 -57.58 -17.15
CA ARG A 527 -25.39 -58.81 -17.54
C ARG A 527 -23.96 -58.53 -18.06
N ARG A 528 -22.98 -59.14 -17.37
CA ARG A 528 -21.63 -59.53 -17.86
C ARG A 528 -21.73 -60.97 -18.45
N PRO A 529 -20.76 -61.56 -19.20
CA PRO A 529 -19.28 -61.44 -19.13
C PRO A 529 -18.67 -60.99 -20.51
N SER A 530 -17.40 -61.19 -20.91
CA SER A 530 -16.27 -62.01 -20.41
C SER A 530 -14.87 -61.43 -20.76
N TRP A 531 -13.82 -62.25 -20.63
CA TRP A 531 -12.45 -62.04 -21.16
C TRP A 531 -12.12 -63.11 -22.21
N ARG A 532 -11.32 -62.78 -23.25
CA ARG A 532 -9.99 -63.38 -23.58
C ARG A 532 -9.56 -63.17 -25.06
N SER A 533 -8.25 -62.87 -25.25
CA SER A 533 -7.32 -63.22 -26.36
C SER A 533 -7.84 -63.52 -27.78
N ASN A 534 -7.18 -63.13 -28.89
CA ASN A 534 -5.86 -63.67 -29.27
C ASN A 534 -5.25 -63.07 -30.58
N ARG A 535 -3.90 -63.15 -30.71
CA ARG A 535 -3.06 -63.43 -31.91
C ARG A 535 -2.93 -62.46 -33.13
N ARG A 536 -1.64 -62.10 -33.37
CA ARG A 536 -0.82 -62.25 -34.63
C ARG A 536 -1.20 -61.37 -35.85
N ARG A 537 -0.40 -61.09 -36.91
CA ARG A 537 1.01 -61.26 -37.40
C ARG A 537 1.13 -60.33 -38.66
N SER A 538 2.26 -59.96 -39.29
CA SER A 538 3.70 -59.78 -38.92
C SER A 538 4.52 -59.22 -40.11
N THR A 539 5.43 -58.27 -39.87
CA THR A 539 6.67 -57.96 -40.65
C THR A 539 6.72 -58.08 -42.19
N ARG A 540 7.01 -56.98 -42.92
CA ARG A 540 8.31 -56.74 -43.63
C ARG A 540 8.32 -55.51 -44.57
N ARG A 541 9.45 -54.78 -44.52
CA ARG A 541 10.17 -53.98 -45.56
C ARG A 541 9.45 -53.52 -46.85
N ALA A 542 9.54 -52.21 -47.13
CA ALA A 542 10.23 -51.66 -48.31
C ALA A 542 10.53 -50.14 -48.15
N ALA A 543 11.58 -49.66 -48.80
CA ALA A 543 12.02 -48.27 -49.05
C ALA A 543 12.85 -48.30 -50.37
N PRO A 544 13.41 -47.20 -50.96
CA PRO A 544 13.48 -45.79 -50.51
C PRO A 544 13.28 -44.76 -51.67
N ALA A 545 13.97 -43.61 -51.61
CA ALA A 545 14.15 -42.52 -52.61
C ALA A 545 13.02 -41.48 -52.71
N SER A 546 13.25 -40.17 -52.96
CA SER A 546 14.48 -39.33 -53.08
C SER A 546 14.05 -37.85 -52.94
N ALA A 547 14.64 -37.00 -52.07
CA ALA A 547 15.89 -36.23 -52.23
C ALA A 547 15.83 -35.05 -53.23
N SER A 548 15.96 -33.81 -52.72
CA SER A 548 16.44 -32.58 -53.41
C SER A 548 16.38 -31.37 -52.45
N SER A 549 17.21 -30.33 -52.59
CA SER A 549 18.62 -30.23 -52.17
C SER A 549 18.97 -28.74 -51.94
N ARG A 550 20.01 -28.46 -51.14
CA ARG A 550 20.49 -27.08 -50.89
C ARG A 550 21.35 -26.57 -52.06
N ALA A 551 21.40 -25.24 -52.26
CA ALA A 551 22.56 -24.59 -52.88
C ALA A 551 22.79 -23.14 -52.41
N SER A 552 24.04 -22.86 -52.03
CA SER A 552 24.73 -21.57 -51.88
C SER A 552 26.23 -21.91 -51.74
N PRO A 553 27.22 -21.03 -52.01
CA PRO A 553 27.20 -19.67 -52.58
C PRO A 553 27.98 -19.63 -53.93
N PRO A 554 28.66 -18.54 -54.33
CA PRO A 554 30.02 -18.25 -53.81
C PRO A 554 30.32 -16.76 -53.52
N ARG A 555 31.53 -16.51 -52.96
CA ARG A 555 32.15 -15.18 -52.79
C ARG A 555 32.96 -14.78 -54.02
N GLY A 556 33.24 -13.49 -54.20
CA GLY A 556 34.35 -13.04 -55.06
C GLY A 556 34.38 -11.56 -55.43
N ALA A 557 34.93 -10.72 -54.55
CA ALA A 557 35.71 -9.50 -54.82
C ALA A 557 36.20 -8.94 -53.46
#